data_AF-A0A963PL51-F1
#
_entry.id   AF-A0A963PL51-F1
#
_cell.length_a   1.000
_cell.length_b   1.000
_cell.length_c   1.000
_cell.angle_alpha   90.00
_cell.angle_beta   90.00
_cell.angle_gamma   90.00
#
_symmetry.space_group_name_H-M   'P 1'
#
loop_
_entity.id
_entity.type
_entity.pdbx_description
1 polymer ?
#
loop_
_entity_poly.entity_id
_entity_poly.type
_entity_poly.pdbx_seq_one_letter_code
_entity_poly.pdbx_strand_id
1 'polypeptide(L)'
;MGLSIRAYARHRGVSDAAVRKAIAAGRIAPNADGTLDPAQADAQWSRNTEAPRVGSRTPAARAPVPTDAAPSADAGAALPAGGASLLQARTVNEVVKAQTNKVRLARLKGELVDRNQAIAHVFKLARTERDAW
;
A
#
# COMPACT_ATOMS: atom_id res chain seq x y z
N MET A 1 -9.50 -36.86 -8.34
CA MET A 1 -10.78 -36.30 -8.83
C MET A 1 -10.85 -34.85 -8.37
N GLY A 2 -10.44 -33.89 -9.19
CA GLY A 2 -10.51 -32.48 -8.83
C GLY A 2 -11.92 -31.92 -9.08
N LEU A 3 -12.45 -31.12 -8.14
CA LEU A 3 -13.69 -30.36 -8.34
C LEU A 3 -13.41 -29.12 -9.20
N SER A 4 -14.37 -28.73 -10.03
CA SER A 4 -14.31 -27.41 -10.67
C SER A 4 -14.44 -26.30 -9.61
N ILE A 5 -13.91 -25.10 -9.90
CA ILE A 5 -13.99 -23.93 -9.00
C ILE A 5 -15.44 -23.70 -8.51
N ARG A 6 -16.41 -23.79 -9.43
CA ARG A 6 -17.83 -23.60 -9.12
C ARG A 6 -18.39 -24.72 -8.24
N ALA A 7 -17.97 -25.97 -8.45
CA ALA A 7 -18.39 -27.09 -7.62
C ALA A 7 -17.80 -26.99 -6.21
N TYR A 8 -16.52 -26.63 -6.09
CA TYR A 8 -15.84 -26.43 -4.81
C TYR A 8 -16.43 -25.24 -4.04
N ALA A 9 -16.76 -24.14 -4.72
CA ALA A 9 -17.46 -23.00 -4.13
C ALA A 9 -18.78 -23.42 -3.47
N ARG A 10 -19.59 -24.24 -4.16
CA ARG A 10 -20.83 -24.81 -3.59
C ARG A 10 -20.56 -25.75 -2.42
N HIS A 11 -19.56 -26.63 -2.53
CA HIS A 11 -19.18 -27.57 -1.48
C HIS A 11 -18.78 -26.86 -0.17
N ARG A 12 -18.05 -25.74 -0.28
CA ARG A 12 -17.61 -24.92 0.87
C ARG A 12 -18.64 -23.90 1.34
N GLY A 13 -19.72 -23.65 0.57
CA GLY A 13 -20.71 -22.61 0.87
C GLY A 13 -20.22 -21.18 0.66
N VAL A 14 -19.25 -20.97 -0.24
CA VAL A 14 -18.69 -19.64 -0.57
C VAL A 14 -18.99 -19.29 -2.02
N SER A 15 -18.97 -17.99 -2.38
CA SER A 15 -19.13 -17.57 -3.77
C SER A 15 -17.94 -17.99 -4.65
N ASP A 16 -18.21 -18.33 -5.91
CA ASP A 16 -17.18 -18.65 -6.91
C ASP A 16 -16.14 -17.51 -7.06
N ALA A 17 -16.60 -16.25 -6.97
CA ALA A 17 -15.74 -15.08 -6.96
C ALA A 17 -14.76 -15.06 -5.77
N ALA A 18 -15.17 -15.52 -4.59
CA ALA A 18 -14.28 -15.61 -3.44
C ALA A 18 -13.20 -16.67 -3.64
N VAL A 19 -13.55 -17.81 -4.25
CA VAL A 19 -12.58 -18.86 -4.61
C VAL A 19 -11.58 -18.34 -5.63
N ARG A 20 -12.03 -17.66 -6.70
CA ARG A 20 -11.14 -17.02 -7.68
C ARG A 20 -10.23 -15.97 -7.05
N LYS A 21 -10.76 -15.16 -6.12
CA LYS A 21 -9.96 -14.18 -5.38
C LYS A 21 -8.91 -14.84 -4.49
N ALA A 22 -9.23 -15.98 -3.90
CA ALA A 22 -8.28 -16.76 -3.09
C ALA A 22 -7.18 -17.38 -3.96
N ILE A 23 -7.51 -17.86 -5.16
CA ILE A 23 -6.53 -18.32 -6.16
C ILE A 23 -5.63 -17.15 -6.61
N ALA A 24 -6.22 -16.01 -7.00
CA ALA A 24 -5.46 -14.84 -7.44
C ALA A 24 -4.55 -14.26 -6.35
N ALA A 25 -4.96 -14.39 -5.08
CA ALA A 25 -4.15 -14.01 -3.93
C ALA A 25 -3.08 -15.06 -3.55
N GLY A 26 -2.99 -16.18 -4.28
CA GLY A 26 -2.05 -17.27 -3.99
C GLY A 26 -2.36 -18.08 -2.73
N ARG A 27 -3.57 -17.94 -2.15
CA ARG A 27 -3.94 -18.67 -0.93
C ARG A 27 -4.29 -20.12 -1.21
N ILE A 28 -4.78 -20.42 -2.41
CA ILE A 28 -5.13 -21.77 -2.88
C ILE A 28 -4.43 -22.01 -4.21
N ALA A 29 -3.82 -23.19 -4.35
CA ALA A 29 -3.22 -23.65 -5.59
C ALA A 29 -4.25 -24.46 -6.42
N PRO A 30 -4.59 -24.03 -7.64
CA PRO A 30 -5.30 -24.89 -8.59
C PRO A 30 -4.35 -25.95 -9.16
N ASN A 31 -4.91 -27.11 -9.53
CA ASN A 31 -4.19 -28.13 -10.28
C ASN A 31 -3.90 -27.65 -11.71
N ALA A 32 -2.98 -28.32 -12.41
CA ALA A 32 -2.60 -27.99 -13.79
C ALA A 32 -3.80 -27.96 -14.77
N ASP A 33 -4.84 -28.76 -14.49
CA ASP A 33 -6.07 -28.83 -15.28
C ASP A 33 -7.12 -27.77 -14.87
N GLY A 34 -6.80 -26.87 -13.95
CA GLY A 34 -7.72 -25.84 -13.43
C GLY A 34 -8.76 -26.34 -12.42
N THR A 35 -8.68 -27.61 -12.02
CA THR A 35 -9.51 -28.20 -10.95
C THR A 35 -8.90 -27.97 -9.57
N LEU A 36 -9.70 -28.13 -8.52
CA LEU A 36 -9.30 -27.99 -7.12
C LEU A 36 -9.53 -29.32 -6.38
N ASP A 37 -8.52 -29.77 -5.63
CA ASP A 37 -8.72 -30.82 -4.63
C ASP A 37 -9.38 -30.21 -3.37
N PRO A 38 -10.61 -30.61 -3.00
CA PRO A 38 -11.35 -29.98 -1.91
C PRO A 38 -10.60 -30.04 -0.57
N ALA A 39 -9.99 -31.17 -0.24
CA ALA A 39 -9.31 -31.35 1.05
C ALA A 39 -8.04 -30.49 1.15
N GLN A 40 -7.25 -30.44 0.08
CA GLN A 40 -6.05 -29.60 0.05
C GLN A 40 -6.40 -28.11 0.01
N ALA A 41 -7.39 -27.73 -0.79
CA ALA A 41 -7.83 -26.34 -0.89
C ALA A 41 -8.39 -25.83 0.43
N ASP A 42 -9.09 -26.67 1.21
CA ASP A 42 -9.57 -26.31 2.53
C ASP A 42 -8.44 -26.08 3.54
N ALA A 43 -7.45 -26.97 3.54
CA ALA A 43 -6.28 -26.86 4.39
C ALA A 43 -5.37 -25.67 4.02
N GLN A 44 -5.22 -25.37 2.73
CA GLN A 44 -4.47 -24.20 2.25
C GLN A 44 -5.20 -22.90 2.61
N TRP A 45 -6.53 -22.87 2.43
CA TRP A 45 -7.33 -21.71 2.80
C TRP A 45 -7.21 -21.41 4.29
N SER A 46 -7.35 -22.39 5.18
CA SER A 46 -7.25 -22.15 6.63
C SER A 46 -5.86 -21.71 7.04
N ARG A 47 -4.80 -22.31 6.49
CA ARG A 47 -3.40 -21.94 6.77
C ARG A 47 -3.03 -20.54 6.28
N ASN A 48 -3.50 -20.16 5.09
CA ASN A 48 -3.08 -18.93 4.41
C ASN A 48 -4.05 -17.76 4.61
N THR A 49 -5.11 -17.93 5.40
CA THR A 49 -6.02 -16.84 5.75
C THR A 49 -5.49 -16.13 6.99
N GLU A 50 -4.78 -15.02 6.77
CA GLU A 50 -4.46 -14.08 7.85
C GLU A 50 -5.75 -13.46 8.42
N ALA A 51 -5.78 -13.24 9.73
CA ALA A 51 -6.88 -12.53 10.38
C ALA A 51 -7.06 -11.14 9.73
N PRO A 52 -8.30 -10.69 9.48
CA PRO A 52 -8.53 -9.41 8.83
C PRO A 52 -7.84 -8.30 9.63
N ARG A 53 -6.83 -7.64 9.03
CA ARG A 53 -6.29 -6.40 9.61
C ARG A 53 -7.45 -5.42 9.72
N VAL A 54 -7.73 -5.00 10.96
CA VAL A 54 -8.78 -4.05 11.33
C VAL A 54 -8.53 -2.76 10.53
N GLY A 55 -9.23 -2.60 9.40
CA GLY A 55 -9.05 -1.46 8.50
C GLY A 55 -9.38 -1.72 7.03
N SER A 56 -9.40 -2.97 6.54
CA SER A 56 -9.65 -3.28 5.13
C SER A 56 -11.11 -3.65 4.81
N ARG A 57 -12.07 -2.87 5.30
CA ARG A 57 -13.47 -2.97 4.87
C ARG A 57 -14.00 -1.59 4.47
N THR A 58 -13.39 -1.00 3.45
CA THR A 58 -14.10 0.01 2.66
C THR A 58 -14.82 -0.72 1.53
N PRO A 59 -16.17 -0.85 1.58
CA PRO A 59 -16.90 -1.24 0.38
C PRO A 59 -16.66 -0.15 -0.67
N ALA A 60 -16.24 -0.54 -1.87
CA ALA A 60 -16.12 0.37 -2.99
C ALA A 60 -17.52 0.84 -3.38
N ALA A 61 -17.93 1.99 -2.84
CA ALA A 61 -19.13 2.69 -3.26
C ALA A 61 -18.92 3.18 -4.70
N ARG A 62 -19.86 2.81 -5.58
CA ARG A 62 -19.93 3.27 -6.97
C ARG A 62 -19.94 4.79 -7.00
N ALA A 63 -19.04 5.38 -7.78
CA ALA A 63 -18.95 6.83 -7.97
C ALA A 63 -20.09 7.36 -8.85
N PRO A 64 -20.78 8.43 -8.46
CA PRO A 64 -21.28 9.42 -9.40
C PRO A 64 -20.24 10.54 -9.54
N VAL A 65 -20.02 10.96 -10.77
CA VAL A 65 -19.16 12.09 -11.16
C VAL A 65 -19.75 13.40 -10.58
N PRO A 66 -18.92 14.32 -10.06
CA PRO A 66 -19.13 15.70 -10.47
C PRO A 66 -17.85 16.52 -10.71
N THR A 67 -18.08 17.47 -11.61
CA THR A 67 -17.30 18.58 -12.12
C THR A 67 -16.64 19.48 -11.06
N ASP A 68 -15.39 19.84 -11.37
CA ASP A 68 -14.74 21.16 -11.31
C ASP A 68 -14.83 22.02 -10.04
N ALA A 69 -13.65 22.35 -9.49
CA ALA A 69 -13.22 23.64 -8.91
C ALA A 69 -12.22 23.44 -7.75
N ALA A 70 -10.96 23.78 -8.01
CA ALA A 70 -10.02 24.26 -7.00
C ALA A 70 -9.91 25.80 -7.14
N PRO A 71 -9.10 26.54 -6.36
CA PRO A 71 -8.39 26.22 -5.11
C PRO A 71 -8.65 27.29 -4.03
N SER A 72 -8.17 27.13 -2.80
CA SER A 72 -7.69 28.25 -1.96
C SER A 72 -6.92 27.73 -0.74
N ALA A 73 -5.88 28.49 -0.43
CA ALA A 73 -4.73 28.12 0.36
C ALA A 73 -4.84 28.52 1.84
N ASP A 74 -3.93 27.90 2.60
CA ASP A 74 -3.21 28.42 3.77
C ASP A 74 -3.82 28.49 5.18
N ALA A 75 -2.90 28.12 6.09
CA ALA A 75 -2.77 28.45 7.51
C ALA A 75 -3.55 27.61 8.54
N GLY A 76 -2.79 26.97 9.44
CA GLY A 76 -3.32 26.49 10.71
C GLY A 76 -2.45 25.42 11.37
N ALA A 77 -1.27 25.80 11.84
CA ALA A 77 -0.53 24.99 12.82
C ALA A 77 -1.38 24.85 14.10
N ALA A 78 -1.88 23.64 14.35
CA ALA A 78 -2.35 23.23 15.66
C ALA A 78 -2.18 21.71 15.76
N LEU A 79 -1.28 21.25 16.62
CA LEU A 79 -1.34 19.91 17.17
C LEU A 79 -2.61 19.83 18.04
N PRO A 80 -3.47 18.81 17.90
CA PRO A 80 -4.37 18.46 18.98
C PRO A 80 -4.04 17.05 19.47
N ALA A 81 -3.74 17.01 20.77
CA ALA A 81 -3.91 15.84 21.60
C ALA A 81 -5.34 15.28 21.47
N GLY A 82 -5.45 13.96 21.48
CA GLY A 82 -6.69 13.24 21.80
C GLY A 82 -7.80 13.34 20.75
N GLY A 83 -7.83 12.39 19.81
CA GLY A 83 -9.01 12.14 18.96
C GLY A 83 -9.00 12.87 17.61
N ALA A 84 -7.93 12.71 16.83
CA ALA A 84 -7.89 13.22 15.47
C ALA A 84 -9.00 12.57 14.61
N SER A 85 -9.94 13.41 14.17
CA SER A 85 -10.95 13.10 13.16
C SER A 85 -10.36 12.24 12.03
N LEU A 86 -11.07 11.18 11.65
CA LEU A 86 -10.66 10.24 10.61
C LEU A 86 -10.32 10.93 9.27
N LEU A 87 -10.91 12.09 9.01
CA LEU A 87 -10.57 12.93 7.85
C LEU A 87 -9.17 13.52 7.96
N GLN A 88 -8.78 14.00 9.14
CA GLN A 88 -7.44 14.52 9.42
C GLN A 88 -6.39 13.40 9.38
N ALA A 89 -6.72 12.22 9.92
CA ALA A 89 -5.83 11.07 9.81
C ALA A 89 -5.61 10.63 8.34
N ARG A 90 -6.62 10.77 7.48
CA ARG A 90 -6.51 10.45 6.04
C ARG A 90 -5.67 11.47 5.28
N THR A 91 -5.87 12.77 5.52
CA THR A 91 -5.06 13.81 4.87
C THR A 91 -3.59 13.67 5.25
N VAL A 92 -3.29 13.45 6.53
CA VAL A 92 -1.91 13.20 6.99
C VAL A 92 -1.31 11.97 6.33
N ASN A 93 -2.05 10.85 6.25
CA ASN A 93 -1.55 9.64 5.61
C ASN A 93 -1.26 9.83 4.11
N GLU A 94 -2.10 10.54 3.38
CA GLU A 94 -1.85 10.80 1.95
C GLU A 94 -0.67 11.75 1.74
N VAL A 95 -0.52 12.77 2.59
CA VAL A 95 0.65 13.67 2.56
C VAL A 95 1.94 12.90 2.83
N VAL A 96 1.96 12.05 3.85
CA VAL A 96 3.14 11.24 4.20
C VAL A 96 3.49 10.25 3.08
N LYS A 97 2.49 9.62 2.45
CA LYS A 97 2.72 8.75 1.28
C LYS A 97 3.31 9.52 0.11
N ALA A 98 2.79 10.71 -0.20
CA ALA A 98 3.28 11.56 -1.27
C ALA A 98 4.75 11.98 -1.02
N GLN A 99 5.07 12.39 0.21
CA GLN A 99 6.44 12.75 0.61
C GLN A 99 7.40 11.54 0.48
N THR A 100 6.97 10.36 0.95
CA THR A 100 7.78 9.14 0.86
C THR A 100 8.03 8.73 -0.59
N ASN A 101 7.01 8.80 -1.45
CA ASN A 101 7.15 8.51 -2.88
C ASN A 101 8.07 9.52 -3.57
N LYS A 102 7.99 10.81 -3.21
CA LYS A 102 8.91 11.84 -3.73
C LYS A 102 10.37 11.50 -3.40
N VAL A 103 10.67 11.13 -2.15
CA VAL A 103 12.03 10.73 -1.75
C VAL A 103 12.47 9.44 -2.44
N ARG A 104 11.58 8.45 -2.58
CA ARG A 104 11.88 7.21 -3.32
C ARG A 104 12.17 7.47 -4.79
N LEU A 105 11.40 8.36 -5.44
CA LEU A 105 11.64 8.75 -6.82
C LEU A 105 12.98 9.49 -6.96
N ALA A 106 13.32 10.41 -6.05
CA ALA A 106 14.62 11.08 -6.05
C ALA A 106 15.78 10.09 -5.87
N ARG A 107 15.60 9.07 -5.00
CA ARG A 107 16.57 7.98 -4.81
C ARG A 107 16.75 7.13 -6.06
N LEU A 108 15.65 6.73 -6.71
CA LEU A 108 15.70 5.94 -7.95
C LEU A 108 16.32 6.72 -9.11
N LYS A 109 16.09 8.03 -9.17
CA LYS A 109 16.70 8.93 -10.17
C LYS A 109 18.18 9.21 -9.93
N GLY A 110 18.75 8.77 -8.80
CA GLY A 110 20.15 9.02 -8.46
C GLY A 110 20.44 10.47 -8.04
N GLU A 111 19.40 11.29 -7.85
CA GLU A 111 19.48 12.71 -7.46
C GLU A 111 19.32 12.91 -5.94
N LEU A 112 19.40 11.84 -5.14
CA LEU A 112 19.16 11.92 -3.68
C LEU A 112 20.14 12.86 -2.97
N VAL A 113 21.34 13.04 -3.53
CA VAL A 113 22.36 13.95 -3.02
C VAL A 113 22.81 14.84 -4.16
N ASP A 114 22.61 16.14 -4.00
CA ASP A 114 23.15 17.13 -4.93
C ASP A 114 24.68 17.12 -4.84
N ARG A 115 25.33 16.67 -5.92
CA ARG A 115 26.80 16.58 -6.03
C ARG A 115 27.46 17.94 -5.79
N ASN A 116 26.86 19.04 -6.24
CA ASN A 116 27.44 20.37 -6.09
C ASN A 116 27.43 20.81 -4.63
N GLN A 117 26.37 20.49 -3.88
CA GLN A 117 26.32 20.75 -2.44
C GLN A 117 27.36 19.92 -1.69
N ALA A 118 27.50 18.63 -2.00
CA ALA A 118 28.51 17.77 -1.39
C ALA A 118 29.93 18.32 -1.61
N ILE A 119 30.25 18.75 -2.83
CA ILE A 119 31.53 19.38 -3.16
C ILE A 119 31.73 20.69 -2.38
N ALA A 120 30.72 21.55 -2.30
CA ALA A 120 30.80 22.79 -1.54
C ALA A 120 31.05 22.55 -0.04
N HIS A 121 30.42 21.52 0.55
CA HIS A 121 30.65 21.12 1.94
C HIS A 121 32.08 20.64 2.18
N VAL A 122 32.64 19.84 1.27
CA VAL A 122 34.03 19.37 1.36
C VAL A 122 35.01 20.54 1.26
N PHE A 123 34.82 21.46 0.30
CA PHE A 123 35.67 22.64 0.17
C PHE A 123 35.58 23.58 1.37
N LYS A 124 34.39 23.72 1.96
CA LYS A 124 34.20 24.50 3.19
C LYS A 124 35.01 23.88 4.34
N LEU A 125 34.89 22.57 4.55
CA LEU A 125 35.63 21.84 5.58
C LEU A 125 37.14 21.98 5.39
N ALA A 126 37.63 21.73 4.16
CA ALA A 126 39.06 21.84 3.84
C ALA A 126 39.61 23.26 4.05
N ARG A 127 38.82 24.30 3.77
CA ARG A 127 39.22 25.69 4.04
C ARG A 127 39.33 25.96 5.54
N THR A 128 38.39 25.47 6.34
CA THR A 128 38.43 25.60 7.79
C THR A 128 39.65 24.93 8.40
N GLU A 129 39.99 23.71 7.97
CA GLU A 129 41.22 23.01 8.41
C GLU A 129 42.49 23.76 8.02
N ARG A 130 42.54 24.29 6.78
CA ARG A 130 43.67 25.12 6.31
C ARG A 130 43.84 26.39 7.12
N ASP A 131 42.75 27.05 7.49
CA ASP A 131 42.78 28.33 8.21
C ASP A 131 42.99 28.15 9.73
N ALA A 132 42.96 26.91 10.23
CA ALA A 132 43.16 26.58 11.64
C ALA A 132 44.63 26.26 12.01
N TRP A 133 45.50 26.11 11.02
CA TRP A 133 46.95 25.89 11.17
C TRP A 133 47.74 27.08 10.63
#